data_AF-A0A7X3X3B8-F1
#
_entry.id   AF-A0A7X3X3B8-F1
#
_cell.length_a   1.000
_cell.length_b   1.000
_cell.length_c   1.000
_cell.angle_alpha   90.00
_cell.angle_beta   90.00
_cell.angle_gamma   90.00
#
_symmetry.space_group_name_H-M   'P 1'
#
loop_
_entity.id
_entity.type
_entity.pdbx_description
1 polymer ?
#
loop_
_entity_poly.entity_id
_entity_poly.type
_entity_poly.pdbx_seq_one_letter_code
_entity_poly.pdbx_strand_id
1 'polypeptide(L)'
;MDPAGLTRLPVEAVPARYLVGSGDVLFRYRSESNTACALDDRFREPALAILPLFILRPKREVVLPEFVAWAINLPRAQRHCDRFARGTNMRMIPRAVLSDLEVTAPGLDVQRRVVVCDGLARRERTLSIQAAE
;
A
#
# COMPACT_ATOMS: atom_id res chain seq x y z
N MET A 1 -1.97 -8.33 3.80
CA MET A 1 -1.87 -9.47 2.86
C MET A 1 -1.59 -10.71 3.67
N ASP A 2 -2.18 -11.87 3.36
CA ASP A 2 -1.81 -13.13 4.03
C ASP A 2 -0.62 -13.78 3.27
N PRO A 3 0.56 -13.91 3.89
CA PRO A 3 1.72 -14.51 3.24
C PRO A 3 1.54 -15.99 2.90
N ALA A 4 0.65 -16.71 3.61
CA ALA A 4 0.44 -18.13 3.39
C ALA A 4 -0.12 -18.46 2.00
N GLY A 5 -0.81 -17.50 1.36
CA GLY A 5 -1.39 -17.65 0.02
C GLY A 5 -0.44 -17.33 -1.14
N LEU A 6 0.85 -17.04 -0.89
CA LEU A 6 1.79 -16.65 -1.94
C LEU A 6 2.43 -17.84 -2.66
N THR A 7 2.62 -17.71 -3.97
CA THR A 7 3.38 -18.68 -4.78
C THR A 7 4.83 -18.71 -4.33
N ARG A 8 5.33 -19.90 -3.97
CA ARG A 8 6.74 -20.13 -3.63
C ARG A 8 7.53 -20.50 -4.89
N LEU A 9 8.69 -19.87 -5.08
CA LEU A 9 9.56 -20.10 -6.23
C LEU A 9 11.01 -20.24 -5.75
N PRO A 10 11.77 -21.22 -6.27
CA PRO A 10 13.22 -21.24 -6.10
C PRO A 10 13.82 -20.19 -7.03
N VAL A 11 14.40 -19.13 -6.45
CA VAL A 11 15.04 -18.07 -7.23
C VAL A 11 16.48 -17.91 -6.76
N GLU A 12 17.43 -18.14 -7.66
CA GLU A 12 18.84 -17.88 -7.39
C GLU A 12 19.12 -16.39 -7.59
N ALA A 13 19.67 -15.75 -6.56
CA ALA A 13 20.15 -14.37 -6.57
C ALA A 13 19.13 -13.31 -7.05
N VAL A 14 18.19 -12.95 -6.17
CA VAL A 14 17.30 -11.80 -6.39
C VAL A 14 17.99 -10.49 -6.00
N PRO A 15 18.01 -9.46 -6.87
CA PRO A 15 18.50 -8.14 -6.50
C PRO A 15 17.68 -7.54 -5.34
N ALA A 16 18.36 -7.04 -4.31
CA ALA A 16 17.72 -6.52 -3.08
C ALA A 16 16.67 -5.41 -3.31
N ARG A 17 16.74 -4.72 -4.46
CA ARG A 17 15.74 -3.70 -4.85
C ARG A 17 14.34 -4.26 -5.14
N TYR A 18 14.20 -5.56 -5.38
CA TYR A 18 12.92 -6.22 -5.62
C TYR A 18 12.41 -7.01 -4.41
N LEU A 19 13.26 -7.18 -3.39
CA LEU A 19 12.88 -7.82 -2.14
C LEU A 19 12.03 -6.86 -1.30
N VAL A 20 11.00 -7.42 -0.69
CA VAL A 20 10.09 -6.71 0.21
C VAL A 20 9.94 -7.46 1.53
N GLY A 21 9.67 -6.70 2.59
CA GLY A 21 9.43 -7.25 3.92
C GLY A 21 8.54 -6.34 4.77
N SER A 22 8.39 -6.70 6.05
CA SER A 22 7.63 -5.87 7.00
C SER A 22 8.12 -4.43 7.00
N GLY A 23 7.17 -3.50 6.94
CA GLY A 23 7.39 -2.06 6.90
C GLY A 23 7.50 -1.47 5.50
N ASP A 24 7.61 -2.28 4.44
CA ASP A 24 7.45 -1.79 3.08
C ASP A 24 5.97 -1.53 2.75
N VAL A 25 5.73 -0.58 1.85
CA VAL A 25 4.40 -0.31 1.29
C VAL A 25 4.40 -0.62 -0.20
N LEU A 26 3.49 -1.47 -0.62
CA LEU A 26 3.31 -1.86 -2.01
C LEU A 26 2.23 -0.98 -2.65
N PHE A 27 2.51 -0.41 -3.81
CA PHE A 27 1.55 0.34 -4.60
C PHE A 27 1.37 -0.28 -5.99
N ARG A 28 0.13 -0.59 -6.38
CA ARG A 28 -0.17 -1.06 -7.73
C ARG A 28 -0.20 0.12 -8.69
N TYR A 29 0.88 0.33 -9.44
CA TYR A 29 0.99 1.50 -10.32
C TYR A 29 0.28 1.32 -11.66
N ARG A 30 -0.02 0.08 -12.06
CA ARG A 30 -0.81 -0.22 -13.27
C ARG A 30 -1.91 -1.21 -12.94
N SER A 31 -3.15 -0.73 -12.87
CA SER A 31 -4.31 -1.57 -12.50
C SER A 31 -5.63 -0.86 -12.79
N GLU A 32 -6.75 -1.57 -12.69
CA GLU A 32 -8.08 -0.96 -12.66
C GLU A 32 -8.26 -0.05 -11.44
N SER A 33 -7.64 -0.37 -10.29
CA SER A 33 -7.63 0.44 -9.06
C SER A 33 -6.24 0.49 -8.42
N ASN A 34 -5.62 1.67 -8.45
CA ASN A 34 -4.27 1.91 -7.93
C ASN A 34 -4.31 2.15 -6.42
N THR A 35 -4.20 1.07 -5.63
CA THR A 35 -4.17 1.17 -4.16
C THR A 35 -2.80 0.82 -3.58
N ALA A 36 -2.57 1.32 -2.37
CA ALA A 36 -1.41 1.00 -1.54
C ALA A 36 -1.77 0.02 -0.43
N CYS A 37 -0.81 -0.83 -0.03
CA CYS A 37 -0.93 -1.75 1.10
C CYS A 37 0.40 -1.85 1.83
N ALA A 38 0.38 -1.66 3.15
CA ALA A 38 1.55 -1.89 4.00
C ALA A 38 1.73 -3.39 4.28
N LEU A 39 2.98 -3.85 4.26
CA LEU A 39 3.36 -5.16 4.74
C LEU A 39 3.61 -5.07 6.25
N ASP A 40 2.88 -5.87 7.02
CA ASP A 40 3.00 -5.94 8.46
C ASP A 40 3.91 -7.08 8.91
N ASP A 41 4.09 -7.23 10.23
CA ASP A 41 5.00 -8.21 10.83
C ASP A 41 4.58 -9.68 10.65
N ARG A 42 3.40 -9.95 10.05
CA ARG A 42 3.06 -11.31 9.61
C ARG A 42 3.93 -11.73 8.43
N PHE A 43 4.47 -10.77 7.69
CA PHE A 43 5.31 -10.98 6.52
C PHE A 43 6.77 -11.29 6.93
N ARG A 44 7.01 -12.55 7.31
CA ARG A 44 8.31 -13.02 7.87
C ARG A 44 9.26 -13.60 6.84
N GLU A 45 8.75 -14.09 5.72
CA GLU A 45 9.54 -14.69 4.65
C GLU A 45 9.99 -13.61 3.64
N PRO A 46 11.16 -13.75 3.00
CA PRO A 46 11.53 -12.90 1.89
C PRO A 46 10.50 -13.03 0.76
N ALA A 47 9.96 -11.92 0.28
CA ALA A 47 9.15 -11.94 -0.93
C ALA A 47 9.66 -11.00 -2.01
N LEU A 48 9.23 -11.29 -3.23
CA LEU A 48 9.54 -10.52 -4.41
C LEU A 48 8.32 -9.69 -4.80
N ALA A 49 8.48 -8.37 -4.88
CA ALA A 49 7.50 -7.52 -5.53
C ALA A 49 7.71 -7.54 -7.05
N ILE A 50 6.82 -8.24 -7.75
CA ILE A 50 6.80 -8.31 -9.21
C ILE A 50 5.88 -7.23 -9.77
N LEU A 51 6.11 -6.81 -11.02
CA LEU A 51 5.25 -5.87 -11.73
C LEU A 51 3.75 -6.26 -11.61
N PRO A 52 2.84 -5.27 -11.51
CA PRO A 52 3.06 -3.83 -11.62
C PRO A 52 3.10 -3.11 -10.26
N LEU A 53 4.08 -3.46 -9.40
CA LEU A 53 4.24 -2.88 -8.07
C LEU A 53 5.38 -1.84 -8.01
N PHE A 54 5.13 -0.75 -7.29
CA PHE A 54 6.17 0.08 -6.69
C PHE A 54 6.35 -0.31 -5.22
N ILE A 55 7.61 -0.30 -4.76
CA ILE A 55 7.99 -0.51 -3.37
C ILE A 55 8.31 0.86 -2.78
N LEU A 56 7.53 1.30 -1.80
CA LEU A 56 7.80 2.48 -1.01
C LEU A 56 8.40 2.02 0.32
N ARG A 57 9.51 2.65 0.72
CA ARG A 57 10.21 2.37 1.98
C ARG A 57 10.13 3.61 2.88
N PRO A 58 9.12 3.71 3.76
CA PRO A 58 8.94 4.87 4.61
C PRO A 58 10.06 4.99 5.64
N LYS A 59 10.42 6.22 6.01
CA LYS A 59 11.29 6.51 7.17
C LYS A 59 10.47 6.31 8.44
N ARG A 60 10.63 5.17 9.09
CA ARG A 60 9.75 4.70 10.19
C ARG A 60 9.83 5.57 11.44
N GLU A 61 10.87 6.38 11.56
CA GLU A 61 11.07 7.37 12.62
C GLU A 61 10.11 8.56 12.47
N VAL A 62 9.57 8.77 11.26
CA VAL A 62 8.72 9.92 10.91
C VAL A 62 7.31 9.48 10.54
N VAL A 63 7.15 8.35 9.86
CA VAL A 63 5.84 7.92 9.34
C VAL A 63 5.65 6.41 9.40
N LEU A 64 4.45 5.99 9.80
CA LEU A 64 4.07 4.59 9.82
C LEU A 64 3.75 4.08 8.39
N PRO A 65 4.20 2.88 8.01
CA PRO A 65 3.86 2.25 6.73
C PRO A 65 2.36 2.18 6.47
N GLU A 66 1.58 1.81 7.48
CA GLU A 66 0.12 1.70 7.42
C GLU A 66 -0.53 3.07 7.22
N PHE A 67 0.04 4.11 7.82
CA PHE A 67 -0.42 5.48 7.63
C PHE A 67 -0.15 5.98 6.21
N VAL A 68 1.01 5.66 5.63
CA VAL A 68 1.32 5.95 4.22
C VAL A 68 0.32 5.25 3.30
N ALA A 69 0.07 3.97 3.51
CA ALA A 69 -0.91 3.21 2.72
C ALA A 69 -2.32 3.79 2.85
N TRP A 70 -2.75 4.11 4.08
CA TRP A 70 -4.01 4.80 4.36
C TRP A 70 -4.10 6.13 3.60
N ALA A 71 -3.07 6.98 3.70
CA ALA A 71 -3.07 8.30 3.09
C ALA A 71 -3.13 8.26 1.56
N ILE A 72 -2.39 7.34 0.92
CA ILE A 72 -2.43 7.13 -0.54
C ILE A 72 -3.82 6.67 -0.99
N ASN A 73 -4.52 5.88 -0.16
CA ASN A 73 -5.85 5.38 -0.47
C ASN A 73 -6.98 6.40 -0.20
N LEU A 74 -6.69 7.56 0.38
CA LEU A 74 -7.70 8.60 0.60
C LEU A 74 -8.19 9.21 -0.73
N PRO A 75 -9.46 9.66 -0.81
CA PRO A 75 -10.01 10.26 -2.02
C PRO A 75 -9.19 11.41 -2.59
N ARG A 76 -8.56 12.24 -1.74
CA ARG A 76 -7.71 13.34 -2.20
C ARG A 76 -6.47 12.86 -2.97
N ALA A 77 -5.82 11.81 -2.48
CA ALA A 77 -4.61 11.25 -3.08
C ALA A 77 -4.96 10.46 -4.34
N GLN A 78 -6.05 9.71 -4.30
CA GLN A 78 -6.59 9.01 -5.48
C GLN A 78 -6.94 10.00 -6.60
N ARG A 79 -7.60 11.13 -6.30
CA ARG A 79 -7.87 12.20 -7.29
C ARG A 79 -6.60 12.79 -7.89
N HIS A 80 -5.56 13.00 -7.08
CA HIS A 80 -4.25 13.43 -7.58
C HIS A 80 -3.67 12.41 -8.56
N CYS A 81 -3.64 11.13 -8.17
CA CYS A 81 -3.20 10.04 -9.06
C CYS A 81 -4.02 9.98 -10.35
N ASP A 82 -5.35 10.06 -10.26
CA ASP A 82 -6.27 9.98 -11.39
C ASP A 82 -6.06 11.14 -12.38
N ARG A 83 -5.76 12.35 -11.90
CA ARG A 83 -5.50 13.52 -12.75
C ARG A 83 -4.32 13.31 -13.70
N PHE A 84 -3.32 12.54 -13.28
CA PHE A 84 -2.09 12.30 -14.03
C PHE A 84 -1.96 10.86 -14.53
N ALA A 85 -3.02 10.06 -14.38
CA ALA A 85 -3.05 8.69 -14.87
C ALA A 85 -2.99 8.66 -16.40
N ARG A 86 -2.32 7.64 -16.93
CA ARG A 86 -2.23 7.38 -18.38
C ARG A 86 -2.91 6.05 -18.72
N GLY A 87 -3.43 5.96 -19.94
CA GLY A 87 -4.11 4.76 -20.44
C GLY A 87 -5.63 4.83 -20.24
N THR A 88 -6.38 4.37 -21.25
CA THR A 88 -7.85 4.45 -21.30
C THR A 88 -8.53 3.28 -20.58
N ASN A 89 -8.01 2.06 -20.74
CA ASN A 89 -8.59 0.87 -20.10
C ASN A 89 -7.90 0.47 -18.79
N MET A 90 -6.63 0.84 -18.59
CA MET A 90 -5.88 0.49 -17.39
C MET A 90 -5.06 1.70 -16.94
N ARG A 91 -5.31 2.13 -15.71
CA ARG A 91 -4.69 3.32 -15.13
C ARG A 91 -3.24 3.03 -14.81
N MET A 92 -2.34 3.74 -15.50
CA MET A 92 -0.92 3.75 -15.23
C MET A 92 -0.53 5.04 -14.52
N ILE A 93 -0.03 4.94 -13.30
CA ILE A 93 0.48 6.05 -12.50
C ILE A 93 2.00 6.12 -12.68
N PRO A 94 2.54 7.16 -13.34
CA PRO A 94 3.98 7.37 -13.43
C PRO A 94 4.60 7.54 -12.04
N ARG A 95 5.84 7.10 -11.87
CA ARG A 95 6.58 7.24 -10.60
C ARG A 95 6.63 8.68 -10.09
N ALA A 96 6.78 9.65 -10.99
CA ALA A 96 6.81 11.08 -10.64
C ALA A 96 5.54 11.53 -9.92
N VAL A 97 4.37 11.09 -10.39
CA VAL A 97 3.07 11.46 -9.80
C VAL A 97 2.97 11.02 -8.33
N LEU A 98 3.44 9.81 -8.03
CA LEU A 98 3.45 9.29 -6.66
C LEU A 98 4.55 9.97 -5.81
N SER A 99 5.64 10.40 -6.44
CA SER A 99 6.75 11.11 -5.76
C SER A 99 6.35 12.54 -5.38
N ASP A 100 5.48 13.17 -6.18
CA ASP A 100 4.95 14.51 -5.96
C ASP A 100 3.68 14.52 -5.09
N LEU A 101 3.21 13.36 -4.62
CA LEU A 101 2.03 13.27 -3.77
C LEU A 101 2.35 13.80 -2.37
N GLU A 102 1.80 14.96 -2.04
CA GLU A 102 1.95 15.54 -0.71
C GLU A 102 1.02 14.89 0.32
N VAL A 103 1.61 14.43 1.43
CA VAL A 103 0.89 13.85 2.56
C VAL A 103 1.30 14.56 3.84
N THR A 104 0.35 15.24 4.48
CA THR A 104 0.55 15.78 5.84
C THR A 104 0.61 14.64 6.84
N ALA A 105 1.79 14.39 7.40
CA ALA A 105 2.00 13.38 8.44
C ALA A 105 2.00 14.05 9.83
N PRO A 106 0.99 13.80 10.69
CA PRO A 106 1.00 14.26 12.07
C PRO A 106 2.03 13.45 12.90
N GLY A 107 2.20 13.74 14.19
CA GLY A 107 3.07 12.95 15.06
C GLY A 107 2.68 11.46 15.08
N LEU A 108 3.66 10.57 15.31
CA LEU A 108 3.48 9.11 15.23
C LEU A 108 2.31 8.59 16.08
N ASP A 109 2.05 9.18 17.25
CA ASP A 109 0.91 8.80 18.09
C ASP A 109 -0.44 8.99 17.38
N VAL A 110 -0.62 10.15 16.75
CA VAL A 110 -1.83 10.46 15.97
C VAL A 110 -1.93 9.53 14.77
N GLN A 111 -0.82 9.24 14.09
CA GLN A 111 -0.81 8.29 12.99
C GLN A 111 -1.29 6.89 13.42
N ARG A 112 -0.84 6.39 14.58
CA ARG A 112 -1.30 5.09 15.12
C ARG A 112 -2.80 5.09 15.33
N ARG A 113 -3.33 6.14 15.97
CA ARG A 113 -4.77 6.29 16.23
C ARG A 113 -5.57 6.29 14.93
N VAL A 114 -5.11 7.03 13.91
CA VAL A 114 -5.74 7.04 12.58
C VAL A 114 -5.78 5.65 11.94
N VAL A 115 -4.65 4.92 11.97
CA VAL A 115 -4.56 3.56 11.41
C VAL A 115 -5.52 2.60 12.13
N VAL A 116 -5.58 2.66 13.46
CA VAL A 116 -6.52 1.85 14.24
C VAL A 116 -7.98 2.18 13.87
N CYS A 117 -8.33 3.47 13.81
CA CYS A 117 -9.67 3.90 13.43
C CYS A 117 -10.06 3.44 12.01
N ASP A 118 -9.17 3.56 11.02
CA ASP A 118 -9.43 3.06 9.65
C ASP A 118 -9.60 1.53 9.64
N GLY A 119 -8.79 0.80 10.40
CA GLY A 119 -8.94 -0.65 10.56
C GLY A 119 -10.30 -1.04 11.13
N LEU A 120 -10.75 -0.36 12.19
CA LEU A 120 -12.06 -0.58 12.81
C LEU A 120 -13.21 -0.24 11.84
N ALA A 121 -13.15 0.89 11.14
CA ALA A 121 -14.18 1.29 10.19
C ALA A 121 -14.31 0.30 9.00
N ARG A 122 -13.19 -0.24 8.52
CA ARG A 122 -13.20 -1.31 7.51
C ARG A 122 -13.85 -2.57 8.04
N ARG A 123 -13.52 -2.96 9.27
CA ARG A 123 -14.08 -4.16 9.90
C ARG A 123 -15.58 -4.02 10.12
N GLU A 124 -16.04 -2.87 10.60
CA GLU A 124 -17.46 -2.53 10.71
C GLU A 124 -18.16 -2.70 9.37
N ARG A 125 -17.67 -2.05 8.30
CA ARG A 125 -18.26 -2.17 6.96
C ARG A 125 -18.37 -3.62 6.49
N THR A 126 -17.32 -4.43 6.70
CA THR A 126 -17.36 -5.86 6.33
C THR A 126 -18.45 -6.60 7.09
N LEU A 127 -18.54 -6.40 8.41
CA LEU A 127 -19.52 -7.08 9.26
C LEU A 127 -20.96 -6.63 8.95
N SER A 128 -21.18 -5.35 8.65
CA SER A 128 -22.49 -4.82 8.27
C SER A 128 -23.01 -5.42 6.95
N ILE A 129 -22.13 -5.65 5.97
CA ILE A 129 -22.49 -6.33 4.72
C ILE A 129 -22.88 -7.79 5.00
N GLN A 130 -22.08 -8.50 5.80
CA GLN A 130 -22.36 -9.89 6.16
C GLN A 130 -23.65 -10.07 6.96
N ALA A 131 -24.03 -9.10 7.79
CA ALA A 131 -25.26 -9.15 8.58
C ALA A 131 -26.51 -8.82 7.76
N ALA A 132 -26.37 -8.25 6.56
CA ALA A 132 -27.46 -7.94 5.65
C ALA A 132 -27.76 -9.06 4.65
N GLU A 133 -26.88 -10.08 4.57
CA GLU A 133 -27.06 -11.33 3.82
C GLU A 133 -27.74 -12.40 4.70
#